data_AF-G2FT47-F1
#
_entry.id   AF-G2FT47-F1
#
_cell.length_a   1.000
_cell.length_b   1.000
_cell.length_c   1.000
_cell.angle_alpha   90.00
_cell.angle_beta   90.00
_cell.angle_gamma   90.00
#
_symmetry.space_group_name_H-M   'P 1'
#
loop_
_entity.id
_entity.type
_entity.pdbx_description
1 polymer ?
#
loop_
_entity_poly.entity_id
_entity_poly.type
_entity_poly.pdbx_seq_one_letter_code
_entity_poly.pdbx_strand_id
1 'polypeptide(L)'
;MQVLANLDLVKNELQNARIQNLAVSPSNPVAGQIFFNTADKTFYGWSGTTWIDLGQVITAQSITAALGFTPIKNGGSTPEIRGGAEATRPAATGSGMVYLATDTGKIYKDTAANTWTQMGGQDIPIASTSLLGLIKVGANLMILEDGTLNANDNPSSFLIRQEMFTVGAGQTTFNLTKGTYKPGTNMLFWYMFGQKQENDALIESSPTSFQIAGGLDEGTEIMVEYIEVLNSHPFPYHASEHLSTGVDPIPDATTSQDGLMSVADKTKLNGIATGANNYVHPSGDGNLHVPATGTTNNGKVLKAGSTAGSLSWGTLAKADVGLGNVDNTSDTNKPVSTAQQTALNLKANLASPALTGTPTAPTAVAGTNSTQIANTAFVASALAALVASAPGTLDTLNELAAALGDDPNFATSMTNQLALKTDKYAVSIGDGSTTTFSITHALNTMDITVLVRENVSPYNQVIADMQIVDANHIKLLFGSPPSAGQYRVVVTG
;
A
#
# COMPACT_ATOMS: atom_id res chain seq x y z
N MET A 1 -56.03 -25.32 -23.02
CA MET A 1 -56.04 -24.65 -21.70
C MET A 1 -56.11 -23.16 -21.95
N GLN A 2 -57.21 -22.50 -21.60
CA GLN A 2 -57.21 -21.03 -21.56
C GLN A 2 -56.57 -20.64 -20.22
N VAL A 3 -55.42 -19.98 -20.28
CA VAL A 3 -54.79 -19.39 -19.08
C VAL A 3 -55.35 -17.97 -18.99
N LEU A 4 -56.08 -17.66 -17.92
CA LEU A 4 -56.78 -16.37 -17.75
C LEU A 4 -55.85 -15.24 -17.27
N ALA A 5 -54.57 -15.54 -17.03
CA ALA A 5 -53.52 -14.61 -16.64
C ALA A 5 -52.22 -14.94 -17.39
N ASN A 6 -51.23 -14.04 -17.33
CA ASN A 6 -49.92 -14.28 -17.92
C ASN A 6 -49.27 -15.54 -17.32
N LEU A 7 -48.69 -16.38 -18.17
CA LEU A 7 -47.92 -17.54 -17.73
C LEU A 7 -46.49 -17.09 -17.38
N ASP A 8 -46.18 -17.02 -16.08
CA ASP A 8 -44.80 -16.88 -15.63
C ASP A 8 -44.14 -18.26 -15.58
N LEU A 9 -43.08 -18.45 -16.38
CA LEU A 9 -42.35 -19.71 -16.45
C LEU A 9 -41.29 -19.86 -15.36
N VAL A 10 -41.04 -18.82 -14.55
CA VAL A 10 -40.02 -18.81 -13.49
C VAL A 10 -38.66 -19.29 -14.02
N LYS A 11 -38.29 -18.79 -15.20
CA LYS A 11 -37.06 -19.14 -15.95
C LYS A 11 -36.99 -20.58 -16.52
N ASN A 12 -38.06 -21.36 -16.44
CA ASN A 12 -38.14 -22.64 -17.15
C ASN A 12 -38.39 -22.41 -18.66
N GLU A 13 -37.97 -23.37 -19.48
CA GLU A 13 -38.14 -23.33 -20.93
C GLU A 13 -39.47 -23.96 -21.40
N LEU A 14 -40.03 -23.40 -22.49
CA LEU A 14 -41.13 -24.01 -23.23
C LEU A 14 -40.55 -24.89 -24.35
N GLN A 15 -40.31 -26.17 -24.07
CA GLN A 15 -39.85 -27.12 -25.08
C GLN A 15 -40.98 -27.57 -26.01
N ASN A 16 -40.67 -27.75 -27.30
CA ASN A 16 -41.59 -28.22 -28.34
C ASN A 16 -42.87 -27.37 -28.50
N ALA A 17 -42.83 -26.11 -28.07
CA ALA A 17 -43.93 -25.18 -28.25
C ALA A 17 -44.07 -24.80 -29.73
N ARG A 18 -45.31 -24.76 -30.22
CA ARG A 18 -45.64 -24.25 -31.56
C ARG A 18 -46.13 -22.81 -31.43
N ILE A 19 -45.52 -21.90 -32.18
CA ILE A 19 -45.99 -20.51 -32.32
C ILE A 19 -47.31 -20.49 -33.12
N GLN A 20 -48.12 -19.45 -32.97
CA GLN A 20 -49.38 -19.31 -33.67
C GLN A 20 -49.17 -19.34 -35.20
N ASN A 21 -49.81 -20.29 -35.91
CA ASN A 21 -49.75 -20.40 -37.37
C ASN A 21 -51.05 -19.83 -37.97
N LEU A 22 -50.95 -18.79 -38.79
CA LEU A 22 -52.08 -18.15 -39.46
C LEU A 22 -51.76 -17.90 -40.93
N ALA A 23 -52.74 -17.81 -41.82
CA ALA A 23 -52.51 -17.45 -43.22
C ALA A 23 -52.61 -15.93 -43.49
N VAL A 24 -53.10 -15.19 -42.51
CA VAL A 24 -53.27 -13.74 -42.53
C VAL A 24 -52.93 -13.17 -41.16
N SER A 25 -52.50 -11.92 -41.12
CA SER A 25 -52.12 -11.26 -39.88
C SER A 25 -53.30 -11.10 -38.91
N PRO A 26 -53.10 -11.30 -37.59
CA PRO A 26 -54.10 -10.99 -36.58
C PRO A 26 -54.61 -9.55 -36.68
N SER A 27 -55.94 -9.38 -36.58
CA SER A 27 -56.61 -8.07 -36.72
C SER A 27 -56.58 -7.20 -35.47
N ASN A 28 -56.37 -7.78 -34.28
CA ASN A 28 -56.23 -7.07 -33.01
C ASN A 28 -54.96 -7.55 -32.28
N PRO A 29 -53.77 -7.21 -32.79
CA PRO A 29 -52.53 -7.69 -32.23
C PRO A 29 -52.17 -7.01 -30.91
N VAL A 30 -51.47 -7.74 -30.05
CA VAL A 30 -50.86 -7.19 -28.84
C VAL A 30 -49.37 -6.95 -29.09
N ALA A 31 -48.79 -5.89 -28.52
CA ALA A 31 -47.36 -5.61 -28.63
C ALA A 31 -46.52 -6.84 -28.24
N GLY A 32 -45.57 -7.21 -29.09
CA GLY A 32 -44.73 -8.40 -28.89
C GLY A 32 -45.37 -9.72 -29.32
N GLN A 33 -46.59 -9.72 -29.86
CA GLN A 33 -47.18 -10.92 -30.46
C GLN A 33 -46.38 -11.37 -31.68
N ILE A 34 -46.11 -12.68 -31.75
CA ILE A 34 -45.41 -13.32 -32.86
C ILE A 34 -46.32 -14.39 -33.45
N PHE A 35 -46.40 -14.44 -34.78
CA PHE A 35 -47.05 -15.52 -35.50
C PHE A 35 -46.21 -15.94 -36.70
N PHE A 36 -46.36 -17.19 -37.12
CA PHE A 36 -45.83 -17.68 -38.38
C PHE A 36 -46.91 -17.56 -39.45
N ASN A 37 -46.65 -16.76 -40.49
CA ASN A 37 -47.54 -16.66 -41.62
C ASN A 37 -47.34 -17.88 -42.54
N THR A 38 -48.36 -18.72 -42.59
CA THR A 38 -48.38 -19.96 -43.34
C THR A 38 -48.52 -19.76 -44.85
N ALA A 39 -48.90 -18.57 -45.32
CA ALA A 39 -49.01 -18.27 -46.74
C ALA A 39 -47.64 -17.95 -47.37
N ASP A 40 -46.89 -17.03 -46.79
CA ASP A 40 -45.57 -16.59 -47.26
C ASP A 40 -44.39 -17.31 -46.59
N LYS A 41 -44.67 -18.12 -45.56
CA LYS A 41 -43.69 -18.89 -44.78
C LYS A 41 -42.73 -18.03 -43.95
N THR A 42 -43.21 -16.88 -43.47
CA THR A 42 -42.39 -15.90 -42.76
C THR A 42 -42.82 -15.73 -41.31
N PHE A 43 -41.85 -15.43 -40.42
CA PHE A 43 -42.13 -15.07 -39.03
C PHE A 43 -42.36 -13.57 -38.90
N TYR A 44 -43.51 -13.18 -38.34
CA TYR A 44 -43.84 -11.78 -38.12
C TYR A 44 -43.98 -11.49 -36.63
N GLY A 45 -43.45 -10.33 -36.22
CA GLY A 45 -43.60 -9.76 -34.88
C GLY A 45 -44.33 -8.43 -34.92
N TRP A 46 -45.27 -8.21 -34.02
CA TRP A 46 -45.97 -6.94 -33.90
C TRP A 46 -45.16 -5.97 -33.04
N SER A 47 -44.74 -4.86 -33.64
CA SER A 47 -43.95 -3.81 -32.97
C SER A 47 -44.74 -2.94 -32.00
N GLY A 48 -46.07 -3.07 -32.00
CA GLY A 48 -47.01 -2.14 -31.37
C GLY A 48 -47.80 -1.32 -32.38
N THR A 49 -47.28 -1.15 -33.61
CA THR A 49 -47.94 -0.37 -34.67
C THR A 49 -47.97 -1.05 -36.04
N THR A 50 -47.01 -1.93 -36.34
CA THR A 50 -46.94 -2.65 -37.63
C THR A 50 -46.40 -4.07 -37.45
N TRP A 51 -46.77 -4.95 -38.38
CA TRP A 51 -46.18 -6.29 -38.47
C TRP A 51 -44.83 -6.16 -39.17
N ILE A 52 -43.77 -6.57 -38.48
CA ILE A 52 -42.40 -6.55 -38.99
C ILE A 52 -42.00 -8.00 -39.28
N ASP A 53 -41.43 -8.21 -40.47
CA ASP A 53 -40.80 -9.48 -40.83
C ASP A 53 -39.53 -9.64 -39.98
N LEU A 54 -39.53 -10.65 -39.11
CA LEU A 54 -38.42 -10.93 -38.19
C LEU A 54 -37.32 -11.80 -38.84
N GLY A 55 -37.49 -12.17 -40.11
CA GLY A 55 -36.61 -13.06 -40.85
C GLY A 55 -35.94 -12.47 -42.09
N GLN A 56 -36.03 -11.14 -42.35
CA GLN A 56 -35.45 -10.58 -43.57
C GLN A 56 -33.94 -10.85 -43.73
N VAL A 57 -33.60 -11.51 -44.84
CA VAL A 57 -32.24 -11.62 -45.38
C VAL A 57 -32.05 -10.53 -46.43
N ILE A 58 -31.03 -9.67 -46.27
CA ILE A 58 -30.69 -8.63 -47.26
C ILE A 58 -30.23 -9.30 -48.57
N THR A 59 -30.89 -9.02 -49.69
CA THR A 59 -30.52 -9.55 -51.02
C THR A 59 -30.05 -8.45 -51.97
N ALA A 60 -29.21 -8.80 -52.97
CA ALA A 60 -28.74 -7.85 -53.98
C ALA A 60 -29.89 -7.13 -54.72
N GLN A 61 -31.02 -7.81 -54.94
CA GLN A 61 -32.18 -7.23 -55.60
C GLN A 61 -32.87 -6.15 -54.73
N SER A 62 -32.89 -6.33 -53.40
CA SER A 62 -33.40 -5.33 -52.45
C SER A 62 -32.49 -4.10 -52.32
N ILE A 63 -31.20 -4.23 -52.62
CA ILE A 63 -30.22 -3.13 -52.63
C ILE A 63 -30.34 -2.32 -53.93
N THR A 64 -30.42 -2.98 -55.09
CA THR A 64 -30.49 -2.30 -56.40
C THR A 64 -31.73 -1.42 -56.56
N ALA A 65 -32.88 -1.87 -56.06
CA ALA A 65 -34.12 -1.08 -56.07
C ALA A 65 -34.03 0.17 -55.17
N ALA A 66 -33.26 0.11 -54.08
CA ALA A 66 -33.06 1.22 -53.16
C ALA A 66 -32.08 2.29 -53.69
N LEU A 67 -31.18 1.94 -54.62
CA LEU A 67 -30.13 2.82 -55.13
C LEU A 67 -30.44 3.51 -56.48
N GLY A 68 -31.49 3.11 -57.21
CA GLY A 68 -31.98 3.86 -58.38
C GLY A 68 -31.12 3.84 -59.66
N PHE A 69 -30.13 2.93 -59.76
CA PHE A 69 -29.29 2.78 -60.95
C PHE A 69 -29.61 1.47 -61.71
N THR A 70 -29.70 1.55 -63.04
CA THR A 70 -29.73 0.38 -63.93
C THR A 70 -28.46 0.36 -64.79
N PRO A 71 -27.38 -0.33 -64.36
CA PRO A 71 -26.20 -0.49 -65.20
C PRO A 71 -26.53 -1.45 -66.35
N ILE A 72 -26.47 -1.00 -67.61
CA ILE A 72 -26.49 -1.92 -68.76
C ILE A 72 -25.04 -2.17 -69.19
N LYS A 73 -24.51 -3.35 -68.87
CA LYS A 73 -23.46 -3.98 -69.68
C LYS A 73 -24.06 -5.20 -70.37
N ASN A 74 -24.31 -5.09 -71.66
CA ASN A 74 -24.22 -6.16 -72.67
C ASN A 74 -24.78 -5.68 -74.01
N GLY A 75 -23.90 -5.28 -74.95
CA GLY A 75 -24.34 -5.08 -76.33
C GLY A 75 -23.45 -4.31 -77.31
N GLY A 76 -22.33 -3.69 -76.92
CA GLY A 76 -21.47 -3.00 -77.89
C GLY A 76 -20.05 -2.71 -77.38
N SER A 77 -19.05 -3.03 -78.20
CA SER A 77 -17.62 -3.17 -77.85
C SER A 77 -16.86 -1.87 -77.53
N THR A 78 -17.37 -0.98 -76.68
CA THR A 78 -16.57 0.15 -76.19
C THR A 78 -16.74 0.43 -74.70
N PRO A 79 -15.66 0.76 -73.98
CA PRO A 79 -15.74 1.12 -72.57
C PRO A 79 -16.61 2.37 -72.38
N GLU A 80 -17.30 2.40 -71.25
CA GLU A 80 -18.13 3.51 -70.76
C GLU A 80 -17.32 4.81 -70.58
N ILE A 81 -15.98 4.70 -70.64
CA ILE A 81 -15.01 5.78 -70.64
C ILE A 81 -14.12 5.66 -71.88
N ARG A 82 -14.09 6.69 -72.73
CA ARG A 82 -13.22 6.78 -73.92
C ARG A 82 -12.26 7.97 -73.78
N GLY A 83 -11.11 7.92 -74.46
CA GLY A 83 -10.16 9.04 -74.50
C GLY A 83 -9.55 9.25 -75.89
N GLY A 84 -9.21 10.50 -76.20
CA GLY A 84 -8.61 10.91 -77.47
C GLY A 84 -8.61 12.43 -77.64
N ALA A 85 -8.19 12.94 -78.80
CA ALA A 85 -8.22 14.38 -79.09
C ALA A 85 -9.67 14.88 -79.12
N GLU A 86 -9.93 16.08 -78.57
CA GLU A 86 -11.28 16.63 -78.44
C GLU A 86 -12.04 16.70 -79.77
N ALA A 87 -11.33 17.04 -80.85
CA ALA A 87 -11.88 17.13 -82.21
C ALA A 87 -12.38 15.78 -82.77
N THR A 88 -11.98 14.66 -82.17
CA THR A 88 -12.33 13.30 -82.60
C THR A 88 -13.38 12.62 -81.71
N ARG A 89 -14.00 13.37 -80.79
CA ARG A 89 -15.03 12.84 -79.89
C ARG A 89 -16.22 12.28 -80.68
N PRO A 90 -16.72 11.06 -80.36
CA PRO A 90 -17.85 10.46 -81.05
C PRO A 90 -19.16 11.25 -80.84
N ALA A 91 -20.13 11.05 -81.73
CA ALA A 91 -21.46 11.63 -81.59
C ALA A 91 -22.15 11.16 -80.29
N ALA A 92 -22.84 12.08 -79.60
CA ALA A 92 -23.58 11.79 -78.37
C ALA A 92 -24.89 11.06 -78.68
N THR A 93 -25.21 10.02 -77.91
CA THR A 93 -26.41 9.18 -78.09
C THR A 93 -27.32 9.17 -76.87
N GLY A 94 -26.95 9.84 -75.78
CA GLY A 94 -27.63 9.77 -74.48
C GLY A 94 -27.26 8.52 -73.67
N SER A 95 -26.13 7.90 -73.97
CA SER A 95 -25.72 6.61 -73.41
C SER A 95 -25.17 6.66 -71.99
N GLY A 96 -24.86 7.85 -71.46
CA GLY A 96 -24.18 8.02 -70.17
C GLY A 96 -22.66 7.90 -70.24
N MET A 97 -22.09 7.66 -71.43
CA MET A 97 -20.65 7.54 -71.68
C MET A 97 -19.87 8.77 -71.19
N VAL A 98 -18.65 8.57 -70.69
CA VAL A 98 -17.69 9.62 -70.35
C VAL A 98 -16.57 9.67 -71.38
N TYR A 99 -16.19 10.85 -71.84
CA TYR A 99 -15.08 11.07 -72.77
C TYR A 99 -14.03 12.00 -72.17
N LEU A 100 -12.77 11.57 -72.17
CA LEU A 100 -11.63 12.35 -71.71
C LEU A 100 -10.86 12.88 -72.93
N ALA A 101 -10.97 14.18 -73.18
CA ALA A 101 -10.16 14.84 -74.19
C ALA A 101 -8.71 14.92 -73.70
N THR A 102 -7.80 14.15 -74.31
CA THR A 102 -6.41 14.02 -73.85
C THR A 102 -5.54 15.22 -74.18
N ASP A 103 -5.92 15.98 -75.20
CA ASP A 103 -5.25 17.19 -75.66
C ASP A 103 -5.66 18.44 -74.86
N THR A 104 -6.92 18.55 -74.47
CA THR A 104 -7.43 19.70 -73.71
C THR A 104 -7.65 19.42 -72.22
N GLY A 105 -7.53 18.16 -71.80
CA GLY A 105 -7.77 17.75 -70.42
C GLY A 105 -9.25 17.82 -69.98
N LYS A 106 -10.17 18.08 -70.92
CA LYS A 106 -11.62 18.18 -70.64
C LYS A 106 -12.27 16.82 -70.47
N ILE A 107 -13.25 16.75 -69.57
CA ILE A 107 -14.04 15.56 -69.30
C ILE A 107 -15.49 15.85 -69.67
N TYR A 108 -16.08 14.99 -70.50
CA TYR A 108 -17.42 15.12 -71.02
C TYR A 108 -18.28 13.92 -70.64
N LYS A 109 -19.58 14.11 -70.45
CA LYS A 109 -20.57 13.05 -70.27
C LYS A 109 -21.68 13.15 -71.31
N ASP A 110 -22.03 12.01 -71.90
CA ASP A 110 -23.11 11.86 -72.88
C ASP A 110 -24.43 11.82 -72.12
N THR A 111 -25.12 12.94 -72.08
CA THR A 111 -26.31 13.14 -71.22
C THR A 111 -27.62 13.02 -71.99
N ALA A 112 -27.61 13.26 -73.31
CA ALA A 112 -28.74 13.08 -74.22
C ALA A 112 -28.25 12.95 -75.67
N ALA A 113 -29.11 12.51 -76.58
CA ALA A 113 -28.78 12.48 -78.01
C ALA A 113 -28.28 13.85 -78.48
N ASN A 114 -27.15 13.87 -79.22
CA ASN A 114 -26.43 15.05 -79.70
C ASN A 114 -25.91 16.00 -78.60
N THR A 115 -25.95 15.62 -77.33
CA THR A 115 -25.56 16.49 -76.22
C THR A 115 -24.46 15.86 -75.36
N TRP A 116 -23.26 16.46 -75.43
CA TRP A 116 -22.18 16.21 -74.48
C TRP A 116 -22.14 17.34 -73.45
N THR A 117 -22.30 17.02 -72.17
CA THR A 117 -22.13 17.97 -71.08
C THR A 117 -20.69 17.90 -70.57
N GLN A 118 -19.98 19.04 -70.51
CA GLN A 118 -18.68 19.07 -69.85
C GLN A 118 -18.88 18.89 -68.34
N MET A 119 -18.20 17.91 -67.77
CA MET A 119 -18.28 17.56 -66.35
C MET A 119 -17.03 17.98 -65.57
N GLY A 120 -15.94 18.36 -66.26
CA GLY A 120 -14.68 18.80 -65.64
C GLY A 120 -13.54 19.08 -66.64
N GLY A 121 -12.37 19.45 -66.13
CA GLY A 121 -11.14 19.79 -66.90
C GLY A 121 -10.94 21.29 -67.16
N GLN A 122 -9.69 21.74 -67.24
CA GLN A 122 -9.28 23.16 -67.31
C GLN A 122 -8.80 23.55 -68.72
N ASP A 123 -9.29 24.67 -69.27
CA ASP A 123 -8.67 25.31 -70.44
C ASP A 123 -7.28 25.80 -70.03
N ILE A 124 -6.20 25.21 -70.55
CA ILE A 124 -4.83 25.70 -70.34
C ILE A 124 -4.46 26.62 -71.52
N PRO A 125 -4.34 27.95 -71.34
CA PRO A 125 -3.95 28.86 -72.41
C PRO A 125 -2.46 28.70 -72.77
N ILE A 126 -2.15 28.75 -74.06
CA ILE A 126 -0.77 28.69 -74.61
C ILE A 126 0.01 29.95 -74.23
N ALA A 127 1.29 29.80 -73.87
CA ALA A 127 2.17 30.92 -73.53
C ALA A 127 2.31 31.91 -74.70
N SER A 128 2.35 33.21 -74.39
CA SER A 128 2.55 34.31 -75.34
C SER A 128 3.61 35.28 -74.82
N THR A 129 4.02 36.24 -75.65
CA THR A 129 5.01 37.27 -75.32
C THR A 129 4.64 38.15 -74.11
N SER A 130 3.42 38.04 -73.58
CA SER A 130 2.95 38.82 -72.41
C SER A 130 2.44 37.96 -71.24
N LEU A 131 2.25 36.66 -71.43
CA LEU A 131 1.58 35.76 -70.48
C LEU A 131 2.17 34.35 -70.56
N LEU A 132 2.61 33.82 -69.42
CA LEU A 132 3.05 32.43 -69.27
C LEU A 132 1.89 31.63 -68.63
N GLY A 133 0.88 31.32 -69.44
CA GLY A 133 -0.41 30.85 -68.94
C GLY A 133 -1.19 31.98 -68.23
N LEU A 134 -1.37 31.88 -66.90
CA LEU A 134 -2.12 32.86 -66.08
C LEU A 134 -1.23 33.90 -65.38
N ILE A 135 0.10 33.82 -65.53
CA ILE A 135 1.03 34.73 -64.86
C ILE A 135 1.47 35.83 -65.83
N LYS A 136 1.24 37.08 -65.43
CA LYS A 136 1.65 38.28 -66.18
C LYS A 136 3.18 38.43 -66.08
N VAL A 137 3.85 38.53 -67.23
CA VAL A 137 5.30 38.74 -67.28
C VAL A 137 5.60 40.22 -66.97
N GLY A 138 6.41 40.48 -65.94
CA GLY A 138 6.76 41.84 -65.50
C GLY A 138 7.65 42.57 -66.52
N ALA A 139 7.70 43.90 -66.47
CA ALA A 139 8.34 44.76 -67.49
C ALA A 139 9.84 44.47 -67.78
N ASN A 140 10.52 43.74 -66.88
CA ASN A 140 11.95 43.41 -66.99
C ASN A 140 12.21 41.92 -67.28
N LEU A 141 11.16 41.17 -67.65
CA LEU A 141 11.22 39.77 -68.03
C LEU A 141 10.76 39.61 -69.48
N MET A 142 11.48 38.83 -70.28
CA MET A 142 11.16 38.53 -71.68
C MET A 142 11.18 37.02 -71.89
N ILE A 143 10.22 36.48 -72.63
CA ILE A 143 10.30 35.09 -73.12
C ILE A 143 11.05 35.10 -74.46
N LEU A 144 12.13 34.33 -74.54
CA LEU A 144 12.92 34.15 -75.76
C LEU A 144 12.19 33.22 -76.74
N GLU A 145 12.63 33.21 -78.00
CA GLU A 145 12.03 32.41 -79.07
C GLU A 145 12.08 30.89 -78.80
N ASP A 146 12.98 30.44 -77.93
CA ASP A 146 13.10 29.05 -77.47
C ASP A 146 12.16 28.69 -76.29
N GLY A 147 11.36 29.64 -75.84
CA GLY A 147 10.39 29.46 -74.75
C GLY A 147 10.97 29.62 -73.34
N THR A 148 12.24 30.03 -73.19
CA THR A 148 12.84 30.31 -71.88
C THR A 148 12.55 31.74 -71.39
N LEU A 149 12.43 31.91 -70.08
CA LEU A 149 12.20 33.21 -69.45
C LEU A 149 13.55 33.85 -69.09
N ASN A 150 13.84 35.01 -69.68
CA ASN A 150 15.04 35.80 -69.44
C ASN A 150 14.73 37.01 -68.55
N ALA A 151 15.47 37.15 -67.44
CA ALA A 151 15.53 38.37 -66.65
C ALA A 151 16.80 39.12 -67.05
N ASN A 152 16.68 40.38 -67.45
CA ASN A 152 17.82 41.19 -67.89
C ASN A 152 18.74 41.61 -66.71
N ASP A 153 19.37 40.64 -66.04
CA ASP A 153 20.36 40.82 -64.99
C ASP A 153 21.76 40.75 -65.60
N ASN A 154 22.24 41.85 -66.18
CA ASN A 154 23.64 41.95 -66.59
C ASN A 154 24.48 42.56 -65.45
N PRO A 155 25.50 41.86 -64.91
CA PRO A 155 26.31 42.35 -63.80
C PRO A 155 27.26 43.48 -64.25
N SER A 156 27.07 44.69 -63.70
CA SER A 156 28.02 45.82 -63.67
C SER A 156 28.75 46.14 -64.99
N SER A 157 28.07 46.85 -65.89
CA SER A 157 28.67 47.53 -67.04
C SER A 157 29.08 48.97 -66.68
N PHE A 158 30.30 49.40 -67.01
CA PHE A 158 30.69 50.81 -66.93
C PHE A 158 30.76 51.44 -68.33
N LEU A 159 30.45 52.72 -68.44
CA LEU A 159 30.65 53.52 -69.64
C LEU A 159 31.78 54.51 -69.39
N ILE A 160 32.73 54.57 -70.31
CA ILE A 160 33.71 55.67 -70.38
C ILE A 160 33.10 56.75 -71.27
N ARG A 161 32.95 57.96 -70.73
CA ARG A 161 32.41 59.11 -71.45
C ARG A 161 33.46 60.19 -71.57
N GLN A 162 33.45 60.89 -72.70
CA GLN A 162 34.29 62.04 -72.94
C GLN A 162 33.44 63.28 -73.25
N GLU A 163 33.79 64.39 -72.63
CA GLU A 163 33.12 65.67 -72.82
C GLU A 163 34.15 66.78 -72.97
N MET A 164 33.95 67.66 -73.95
CA MET A 164 34.82 68.82 -74.20
C MET A 164 34.11 70.08 -73.73
N PHE A 165 34.86 70.99 -73.13
CA PHE A 165 34.38 72.28 -72.67
C PHE A 165 35.30 73.38 -73.19
N THR A 166 34.70 74.50 -73.61
CA THR A 166 35.40 75.76 -73.84
C THR A 166 35.19 76.64 -72.61
N VAL A 167 36.27 77.10 -72.01
CA VAL A 167 36.26 77.88 -70.77
C VAL A 167 35.67 79.27 -71.01
N GLY A 168 34.61 79.63 -70.29
CA GLY A 168 34.07 80.99 -70.27
C GLY A 168 34.81 81.92 -69.30
N ALA A 169 34.64 83.24 -69.44
CA ALA A 169 35.27 84.23 -68.58
C ALA A 169 35.07 83.94 -67.07
N GLY A 170 36.16 83.70 -66.35
CA GLY A 170 36.16 83.44 -64.90
C GLY A 170 35.52 82.11 -64.48
N GLN A 171 35.28 81.20 -65.43
CA GLN A 171 34.66 79.91 -65.14
C GLN A 171 35.63 78.98 -64.39
N THR A 172 35.21 78.56 -63.21
CA THR A 172 35.94 77.56 -62.41
C THR A 172 35.20 76.24 -62.29
N THR A 173 33.89 76.20 -62.59
CA THR A 173 33.01 75.03 -62.45
C THR A 173 32.55 74.54 -63.81
N PHE A 174 32.60 73.23 -64.01
CA PHE A 174 32.19 72.55 -65.24
C PHE A 174 31.17 71.48 -64.89
N ASN A 175 30.07 71.46 -65.63
CA ASN A 175 28.97 70.52 -65.40
C ASN A 175 28.91 69.53 -66.56
N LEU A 176 29.07 68.25 -66.24
CA LEU A 176 28.92 67.14 -67.17
C LEU A 176 27.45 67.05 -67.60
N THR A 177 27.22 66.95 -68.90
CA THR A 177 25.87 66.83 -69.47
C THR A 177 25.56 65.43 -69.97
N LYS A 178 26.59 64.61 -70.19
CA LYS A 178 26.44 63.31 -70.85
C LYS A 178 26.30 62.11 -69.90
N GLY A 179 26.42 62.30 -68.60
CA GLY A 179 26.31 61.22 -67.61
C GLY A 179 26.82 61.63 -66.23
N THR A 180 26.91 60.65 -65.34
CA THR A 180 27.40 60.83 -63.98
C THR A 180 28.65 60.00 -63.70
N TYR A 181 29.44 60.39 -62.70
CA TYR A 181 30.52 59.58 -62.15
C TYR A 181 30.46 59.65 -60.62
N LYS A 182 31.29 58.86 -59.91
CA LYS A 182 31.35 58.91 -58.45
C LYS A 182 32.50 59.82 -58.00
N PRO A 183 32.22 60.93 -57.28
CA PRO A 183 33.26 61.80 -56.75
C PRO A 183 34.18 61.09 -55.75
N GLY A 184 35.47 61.44 -55.74
CA GLY A 184 36.47 60.95 -54.80
C GLY A 184 36.95 59.52 -55.05
N THR A 185 36.60 58.90 -56.18
CA THR A 185 37.00 57.53 -56.53
C THR A 185 37.95 57.44 -57.73
N ASN A 186 38.63 58.55 -58.08
CA ASN A 186 39.58 58.64 -59.20
C ASN A 186 38.97 58.19 -60.55
N MET A 187 37.70 58.51 -60.77
CA MET A 187 36.93 58.14 -61.97
C MET A 187 36.74 59.30 -62.95
N LEU A 188 37.32 60.47 -62.67
CA LEU A 188 37.33 61.63 -63.55
C LEU A 188 38.79 61.97 -63.88
N PHE A 189 39.05 62.18 -65.16
CA PHE A 189 40.34 62.57 -65.70
C PHE A 189 40.15 63.79 -66.59
N TRP A 190 41.10 64.73 -66.54
CA TRP A 190 41.02 65.94 -67.35
C TRP A 190 42.29 66.18 -68.16
N TYR A 191 42.10 66.79 -69.32
CA TYR A 191 43.10 66.97 -70.35
C TYR A 191 43.02 68.40 -70.86
N MET A 192 44.18 69.04 -71.03
CA MET A 192 44.32 70.37 -71.59
C MET A 192 45.41 70.32 -72.66
N PHE A 193 45.17 70.92 -73.83
CA PHE A 193 46.05 70.82 -75.00
C PHE A 193 46.38 69.36 -75.40
N GLY A 194 45.45 68.43 -75.15
CA GLY A 194 45.61 67.00 -75.44
C GLY A 194 46.51 66.24 -74.46
N GLN A 195 47.02 66.87 -73.40
CA GLN A 195 47.83 66.23 -72.35
C GLN A 195 47.01 66.05 -71.07
N LYS A 196 47.11 64.86 -70.45
CA LYS A 196 46.48 64.59 -69.15
C LYS A 196 47.10 65.49 -68.10
N GLN A 197 46.26 66.14 -67.31
CA GLN A 197 46.69 67.02 -66.24
C GLN A 197 46.63 66.28 -64.90
N GLU A 198 47.38 66.76 -63.91
CA GLU A 198 47.37 66.21 -62.56
C GLU A 198 46.02 66.45 -61.88
N ASN A 199 45.60 65.50 -61.05
CA ASN A 199 44.29 65.56 -60.39
C ASN A 199 44.25 66.53 -59.20
N ASP A 200 45.41 67.03 -58.75
CA ASP A 200 45.51 67.94 -57.60
C ASP A 200 44.78 69.28 -57.80
N ALA A 201 44.63 69.71 -59.07
CA ALA A 201 43.89 70.91 -59.41
C ALA A 201 42.37 70.65 -59.56
N LEU A 202 41.93 69.40 -59.50
CA LEU A 202 40.54 69.00 -59.70
C LEU A 202 39.81 68.89 -58.36
N ILE A 203 38.70 69.62 -58.22
CA ILE A 203 37.79 69.51 -57.06
C ILE A 203 36.47 68.90 -57.55
N GLU A 204 36.30 67.62 -57.25
CA GLU A 204 35.09 66.87 -57.61
C GLU A 204 33.94 67.26 -56.65
N SER A 205 32.98 68.03 -57.16
CA SER A 205 31.95 68.68 -56.33
C SER A 205 30.66 67.86 -56.24
N SER A 206 30.30 67.17 -57.31
CA SER A 206 29.14 66.28 -57.36
C SER A 206 29.28 65.27 -58.51
N PRO A 207 28.40 64.25 -58.60
CA PRO A 207 28.43 63.27 -59.70
C PRO A 207 28.39 63.83 -61.12
N THR A 208 28.00 65.09 -61.31
CA THR A 208 27.91 65.76 -62.61
C THR A 208 28.69 67.06 -62.65
N SER A 209 29.54 67.36 -61.65
CA SER A 209 30.20 68.66 -61.57
C SER A 209 31.57 68.59 -60.94
N PHE A 210 32.52 69.27 -61.56
CA PHE A 210 33.88 69.41 -61.06
C PHE A 210 34.34 70.85 -61.20
N GLN A 211 35.34 71.22 -60.41
CA GLN A 211 35.99 72.52 -60.50
C GLN A 211 37.47 72.34 -60.80
N ILE A 212 38.05 73.32 -61.48
CA ILE A 212 39.49 73.44 -61.65
C ILE A 212 39.95 74.59 -60.77
N ALA A 213 40.67 74.27 -59.70
CA ALA A 213 41.17 75.22 -58.72
C ALA A 213 42.17 76.17 -59.38
N GLY A 214 41.93 77.48 -59.27
CA GLY A 214 42.74 78.53 -59.89
C GLY A 214 42.15 79.15 -61.16
N GLY A 215 41.12 78.53 -61.75
CA GLY A 215 40.51 79.00 -63.01
C GLY A 215 41.42 78.79 -64.22
N LEU A 216 40.83 78.87 -65.42
CA LEU A 216 41.53 78.78 -66.70
C LEU A 216 41.25 80.03 -67.53
N ASP A 217 42.14 80.36 -68.46
CA ASP A 217 41.95 81.49 -69.36
C ASP A 217 40.75 81.26 -70.29
N GLU A 218 39.99 82.34 -70.52
CA GLU A 218 38.83 82.31 -71.40
C GLU A 218 39.21 81.82 -72.81
N GLY A 219 38.39 80.93 -73.37
CA GLY A 219 38.61 80.32 -74.68
C GLY A 219 39.50 79.07 -74.67
N THR A 220 40.07 78.68 -73.52
CA THR A 220 40.80 77.41 -73.40
C THR A 220 39.85 76.22 -73.63
N GLU A 221 40.30 75.21 -74.38
CA GLU A 221 39.56 73.97 -74.54
C GLU A 221 40.12 72.88 -73.62
N ILE A 222 39.24 72.26 -72.85
CA ILE A 222 39.55 71.10 -72.01
C ILE A 222 38.69 69.91 -72.41
N MET A 223 39.23 68.71 -72.24
CA MET A 223 38.48 67.46 -72.36
C MET A 223 38.51 66.75 -71.03
N VAL A 224 37.37 66.20 -70.62
CA VAL A 224 37.28 65.31 -69.48
C VAL A 224 36.78 63.95 -69.87
N GLU A 225 37.41 62.93 -69.32
CA GLU A 225 37.01 61.54 -69.42
C GLU A 225 36.53 61.06 -68.06
N TYR A 226 35.35 60.47 -68.00
CA TYR A 226 34.79 59.94 -66.76
C TYR A 226 34.13 58.58 -66.93
N ILE A 227 34.22 57.79 -65.86
CA ILE A 227 33.65 56.44 -65.80
C ILE A 227 32.30 56.49 -65.08
N GLU A 228 31.23 56.26 -65.83
CA GLU A 228 29.88 56.06 -65.31
C GLU A 228 29.66 54.58 -65.01
N VAL A 229 29.41 54.25 -63.74
CA VAL A 229 29.08 52.88 -63.33
C VAL A 229 27.57 52.70 -63.44
N LEU A 230 27.09 51.81 -64.32
CA LEU A 230 25.66 51.49 -64.39
C LEU A 230 25.31 50.44 -63.34
N ASN A 231 24.12 50.59 -62.74
CA ASN A 231 23.58 49.65 -61.74
C ASN A 231 24.50 49.43 -60.54
N SER A 232 25.19 50.48 -60.06
CA SER A 232 25.84 50.39 -58.75
C SER A 232 24.77 50.29 -57.68
N HIS A 233 24.52 49.08 -57.18
CA HIS A 233 23.82 48.89 -55.92
C HIS A 233 24.89 48.92 -54.82
N PRO A 234 25.17 50.06 -54.17
CA PRO A 234 26.01 50.04 -52.98
C PRO A 234 25.26 49.18 -51.97
N PHE A 235 25.78 47.99 -51.63
CA PHE A 235 25.21 47.15 -50.57
C PHE A 235 24.91 48.05 -49.36
N PRO A 236 23.62 48.27 -49.00
CA PRO A 236 23.32 48.98 -47.78
C PRO A 236 23.92 48.16 -46.62
N TYR A 237 24.62 48.82 -45.71
CA TYR A 237 25.02 48.15 -44.47
C TYR A 237 23.74 47.71 -43.74
N HIS A 238 23.42 46.41 -43.72
CA HIS A 238 22.24 45.82 -43.06
C HIS A 238 22.13 46.09 -41.55
N ALA A 239 23.10 46.78 -40.94
CA ALA A 239 23.12 47.07 -39.51
C ALA A 239 21.98 47.99 -39.05
N SER A 240 21.38 48.78 -39.94
CA SER A 240 20.35 49.77 -39.58
C SER A 240 18.92 49.36 -39.92
N GLU A 241 18.71 48.26 -40.64
CA GLU A 241 17.37 47.84 -41.09
C GLU A 241 16.60 47.09 -39.99
N HIS A 242 17.30 46.29 -39.16
CA HIS A 242 16.71 45.49 -38.09
C HIS A 242 16.65 46.17 -36.71
N LEU A 243 16.94 47.47 -36.66
CA LEU A 243 16.71 48.25 -35.44
C LEU A 243 15.21 48.44 -35.25
N SER A 244 14.74 48.64 -34.01
CA SER A 244 13.30 48.85 -33.71
C SER A 244 12.69 50.06 -34.44
N THR A 245 13.52 50.96 -34.95
CA THR A 245 13.15 52.14 -35.77
C THR A 245 13.54 52.00 -37.25
N GLY A 246 14.02 50.83 -37.67
CA GLY A 246 14.44 50.56 -39.04
C GLY A 246 13.27 50.36 -39.99
N VAL A 247 13.57 50.19 -41.28
CA VAL A 247 12.56 49.94 -42.32
C VAL A 247 12.02 48.49 -42.24
N ASP A 248 12.79 47.57 -41.65
CA ASP A 248 12.42 46.17 -41.42
C ASP A 248 12.78 45.72 -39.98
N PRO A 249 12.07 46.25 -38.96
CA PRO A 249 12.35 45.96 -37.57
C PRO A 249 12.01 44.51 -37.24
N ILE A 250 12.90 43.84 -36.50
CA ILE A 250 12.60 42.54 -35.91
C ILE A 250 11.37 42.69 -34.98
N PRO A 251 10.29 41.89 -35.17
CA PRO A 251 9.10 42.03 -34.35
C PRO A 251 9.39 41.79 -32.85
N ASP A 252 8.95 42.74 -32.01
CA ASP A 252 9.02 42.59 -30.56
C ASP A 252 8.11 41.45 -30.10
N ALA A 253 8.63 40.56 -29.27
CA ALA A 253 7.80 39.57 -28.61
C ALA A 253 6.92 40.24 -27.55
N THR A 254 5.60 40.15 -27.74
CA THR A 254 4.60 40.64 -26.78
C THR A 254 3.93 39.48 -26.06
N THR A 255 3.06 39.77 -25.10
CA THR A 255 2.21 38.74 -24.45
C THR A 255 1.11 38.21 -25.38
N SER A 256 1.04 38.65 -26.63
CA SER A 256 -0.02 38.28 -27.58
C SER A 256 0.47 38.07 -29.02
N GLN A 257 1.74 38.31 -29.31
CA GLN A 257 2.37 38.11 -30.61
C GLN A 257 3.80 37.59 -30.44
N ASP A 258 4.16 36.57 -31.24
CA ASP A 258 5.51 36.01 -31.26
C ASP A 258 6.51 37.04 -31.82
N GLY A 259 7.70 37.10 -31.23
CA GLY A 259 8.89 37.77 -31.79
C GLY A 259 10.01 36.75 -31.98
N LEU A 260 11.26 37.09 -31.61
CA LEU A 260 12.35 36.09 -31.52
C LEU A 260 12.13 35.02 -30.44
N MET A 261 11.32 35.34 -29.43
CA MET A 261 10.84 34.42 -28.41
C MET A 261 9.33 34.26 -28.55
N SER A 262 8.82 33.06 -28.25
CA SER A 262 7.39 32.77 -28.34
C SER A 262 6.57 33.59 -27.33
N VAL A 263 5.29 33.83 -27.61
CA VAL A 263 4.31 34.39 -26.66
C VAL A 263 4.30 33.58 -25.38
N ALA A 264 4.40 32.26 -25.48
CA ALA A 264 4.39 31.37 -24.32
C ALA A 264 5.59 31.65 -23.40
N ASP A 265 6.79 31.83 -23.96
CA ASP A 265 7.98 32.10 -23.16
C ASP A 265 8.04 33.55 -22.70
N LYS A 266 7.56 34.51 -23.51
CA LYS A 266 7.44 35.91 -23.09
C LYS A 266 6.48 36.07 -21.92
N THR A 267 5.37 35.34 -21.94
CA THR A 267 4.39 35.34 -20.85
C THR A 267 4.99 34.77 -19.56
N LYS A 268 5.78 33.70 -19.64
CA LYS A 268 6.48 33.13 -18.46
C LYS A 268 7.52 34.08 -17.87
N LEU A 269 8.21 34.84 -18.72
CA LEU A 269 9.26 35.77 -18.29
C LEU A 269 8.73 37.18 -17.98
N ASN A 270 7.45 37.44 -18.23
CA ASN A 270 6.85 38.75 -17.98
C ASN A 270 6.79 39.04 -16.48
N GLY A 271 7.29 40.20 -16.06
CA GLY A 271 7.35 40.59 -14.65
C GLY A 271 8.50 39.99 -13.85
N ILE A 272 9.35 39.16 -14.45
CA ILE A 272 10.60 38.71 -13.80
C ILE A 272 11.60 39.86 -13.84
N ALA A 273 12.07 40.29 -12.66
CA ALA A 273 13.07 41.36 -12.55
C ALA A 273 14.40 40.98 -13.23
N THR A 274 15.06 41.96 -13.82
CA THR A 274 16.39 41.79 -14.42
C THR A 274 17.37 41.24 -13.37
N GLY A 275 17.95 40.06 -13.63
CA GLY A 275 18.88 39.40 -12.70
C GLY A 275 18.23 38.51 -11.62
N ALA A 276 16.95 38.17 -11.75
CA ALA A 276 16.33 37.18 -10.86
C ALA A 276 16.98 35.79 -11.04
N ASN A 277 17.72 35.36 -10.02
CA ASN A 277 18.27 34.01 -9.95
C ASN A 277 17.22 33.03 -9.43
N ASN A 278 17.28 31.79 -9.92
CA ASN A 278 16.40 30.67 -9.60
C ASN A 278 16.19 30.52 -8.08
N TYR A 279 14.95 30.66 -7.62
CA TYR A 279 14.46 30.30 -6.28
C TYR A 279 15.52 30.27 -5.15
N VAL A 280 15.65 31.37 -4.39
CA VAL A 280 16.40 31.36 -3.13
C VAL A 280 15.57 30.61 -2.08
N HIS A 281 16.09 29.50 -1.56
CA HIS A 281 15.40 28.73 -0.54
C HIS A 281 15.14 29.62 0.69
N PRO A 282 13.88 29.78 1.13
CA PRO A 282 13.60 30.58 2.32
C PRO A 282 14.34 29.99 3.52
N SER A 283 15.02 30.84 4.28
CA SER A 283 15.78 30.47 5.47
C SER A 283 15.06 30.83 6.77
N GLY A 284 13.93 31.56 6.68
CA GLY A 284 13.10 31.95 7.80
C GLY A 284 11.95 30.98 8.08
N ASP A 285 11.46 31.00 9.32
CA ASP A 285 10.29 30.24 9.75
C ASP A 285 9.02 30.83 9.12
N GLY A 286 8.13 29.97 8.59
CA GLY A 286 6.82 30.40 8.06
C GLY A 286 6.48 29.89 6.65
N ASN A 287 7.43 29.28 5.95
CA ASN A 287 7.18 28.67 4.65
C ASN A 287 6.78 27.18 4.82
N LEU A 288 6.04 26.63 3.85
CA LEU A 288 5.60 25.22 3.80
C LEU A 288 6.76 24.22 3.57
N HIS A 289 7.94 24.48 4.11
CA HIS A 289 9.10 23.59 4.05
C HIS A 289 9.78 23.52 5.42
N VAL A 290 10.52 22.43 5.67
CA VAL A 290 11.39 22.31 6.85
C VAL A 290 12.62 23.21 6.63
N PRO A 291 12.97 24.15 7.53
CA PRO A 291 14.19 24.95 7.38
C PRO A 291 15.42 24.05 7.43
N ALA A 292 16.33 24.18 6.46
CA ALA A 292 17.47 23.27 6.30
C ALA A 292 18.47 23.31 7.48
N THR A 293 18.44 24.35 8.32
CA THR A 293 19.46 24.60 9.36
C THR A 293 18.96 25.29 10.63
N GLY A 294 17.63 25.40 10.83
CA GLY A 294 17.06 26.14 11.97
C GLY A 294 17.20 25.42 13.31
N THR A 295 18.23 25.75 14.11
CA THR A 295 18.45 25.22 15.47
C THR A 295 17.39 25.65 16.49
N THR A 296 16.58 26.66 16.17
CA THR A 296 15.47 27.19 16.98
C THR A 296 14.19 26.34 16.93
N ASN A 297 14.15 25.30 16.08
CA ASN A 297 12.96 24.46 15.87
C ASN A 297 13.14 23.00 16.29
N ASN A 298 14.16 22.68 17.10
CA ASN A 298 14.34 21.33 17.62
C ASN A 298 13.06 20.85 18.34
N GLY A 299 12.42 19.79 17.84
CA GLY A 299 11.19 19.22 18.39
C GLY A 299 9.87 19.91 18.00
N LYS A 300 9.87 20.88 17.08
CA LYS A 300 8.64 21.47 16.51
C LYS A 300 8.16 20.70 15.27
N VAL A 301 6.85 20.70 15.05
CA VAL A 301 6.18 20.14 13.85
C VAL A 301 5.24 21.18 13.23
N LEU A 302 4.93 21.08 11.93
CA LEU A 302 3.84 21.88 11.36
C LEU A 302 2.51 21.36 11.94
N LYS A 303 1.72 22.29 12.47
CA LYS A 303 0.37 22.05 12.97
C LYS A 303 -0.62 22.82 12.12
N ALA A 304 -1.81 22.24 11.90
CA ALA A 304 -2.94 22.99 11.37
C ALA A 304 -3.30 24.14 12.33
N GLY A 305 -3.49 25.33 11.79
CA GLY A 305 -3.98 26.48 12.54
C GLY A 305 -5.51 26.45 12.68
N SER A 306 -6.05 27.47 13.34
CA SER A 306 -7.49 27.59 13.62
C SER A 306 -8.36 27.93 12.40
N THR A 307 -7.75 28.28 11.26
CA THR A 307 -8.44 28.60 10.01
C THR A 307 -8.09 27.58 8.93
N ALA A 308 -9.05 27.22 8.07
CA ALA A 308 -8.81 26.32 6.95
C ALA A 308 -7.65 26.84 6.06
N GLY A 309 -6.67 25.98 5.78
CA GLY A 309 -5.48 26.34 5.01
C GLY A 309 -4.38 27.07 5.80
N SER A 310 -4.58 27.32 7.10
CA SER A 310 -3.51 27.87 7.96
C SER A 310 -2.65 26.76 8.55
N LEU A 311 -1.33 26.96 8.57
CA LEU A 311 -0.34 26.05 9.14
C LEU A 311 0.66 26.87 9.97
N SER A 312 1.06 26.38 11.13
CA SER A 312 2.03 27.04 12.02
C SER A 312 2.95 26.03 12.69
N TRP A 313 4.21 26.39 12.88
CA TRP A 313 5.18 25.55 13.59
C TRP A 313 4.94 25.59 15.10
N GLY A 314 4.74 24.43 15.72
CA GLY A 314 4.52 24.32 17.16
C GLY A 314 5.13 23.05 17.76
N THR A 315 5.41 23.07 19.06
CA THR A 315 5.90 21.90 19.80
C THR A 315 4.76 20.90 20.03
N LEU A 316 5.05 19.60 19.93
CA LEU A 316 4.10 18.54 20.30
C LEU A 316 3.87 18.52 21.82
N ALA A 317 2.60 18.59 22.21
CA ALA A 317 2.12 18.31 23.55
C ALA A 317 1.55 16.89 23.60
N LYS A 318 1.50 16.28 24.80
CA LYS A 318 0.95 14.92 24.99
C LYS A 318 -0.50 14.77 24.46
N ALA A 319 -1.30 15.84 24.56
CA ALA A 319 -2.66 15.87 24.04
C ALA A 319 -2.73 15.72 22.51
N ASP A 320 -1.74 16.21 21.77
CA ASP A 320 -1.73 16.15 20.30
C ASP A 320 -1.64 14.71 19.78
N VAL A 321 -1.13 13.78 20.59
CA VAL A 321 -0.95 12.36 20.25
C VAL A 321 -1.81 11.44 21.13
N GLY A 322 -2.80 12.00 21.84
CA GLY A 322 -3.71 11.21 22.69
C GLY A 322 -3.08 10.62 23.94
N LEU A 323 -1.91 11.11 24.38
CA LEU A 323 -1.16 10.61 25.55
C LEU A 323 -1.35 11.49 26.79
N GLY A 324 -2.46 12.21 26.91
CA GLY A 324 -2.71 13.15 28.02
C GLY A 324 -2.67 12.52 29.42
N ASN A 325 -2.95 11.21 29.52
CA ASN A 325 -2.92 10.45 30.76
C ASN A 325 -1.55 9.81 31.07
N VAL A 326 -0.59 9.89 30.13
CA VAL A 326 0.74 9.31 30.33
C VAL A 326 1.62 10.34 31.03
N ASP A 327 2.01 10.05 32.27
CA ASP A 327 3.05 10.81 32.94
C ASP A 327 4.44 10.22 32.64
N ASN A 328 5.44 11.10 32.48
CA ASN A 328 6.82 10.68 32.27
C ASN A 328 7.54 10.62 33.62
N THR A 329 6.95 9.85 34.54
CA THR A 329 7.48 9.62 35.88
C THR A 329 8.68 8.67 35.76
N SER A 330 9.83 9.02 36.37
CA SER A 330 10.99 8.13 36.42
C SER A 330 10.61 6.80 37.10
N ASP A 331 11.28 5.70 36.74
CA ASP A 331 10.96 4.38 37.29
C ASP A 331 10.98 4.35 38.82
N THR A 332 11.90 5.09 39.44
CA THR A 332 12.00 5.24 40.91
C THR A 332 10.75 5.88 41.54
N ASN A 333 10.07 6.75 40.81
CA ASN A 333 8.91 7.50 41.28
C ASN A 333 7.58 6.86 40.84
N LYS A 334 7.60 5.74 40.10
CA LYS A 334 6.38 5.04 39.69
C LYS A 334 5.70 4.46 40.93
N PRO A 335 4.41 4.74 41.17
CA PRO A 335 3.71 4.18 42.31
C PRO A 335 3.61 2.65 42.17
N VAL A 336 3.99 1.93 43.21
CA VAL A 336 3.63 0.51 43.36
C VAL A 336 2.14 0.45 43.63
N SER A 337 1.41 -0.38 42.87
CA SER A 337 -0.04 -0.50 43.08
C SER A 337 -0.34 -1.02 44.49
N THR A 338 -1.45 -0.58 45.07
CA THR A 338 -1.90 -1.05 46.40
C THR A 338 -2.01 -2.58 46.47
N ALA A 339 -2.43 -3.22 45.37
CA ALA A 339 -2.52 -4.68 45.27
C ALA A 339 -1.14 -5.35 45.36
N GLN A 340 -0.14 -4.82 44.64
CA GLN A 340 1.24 -5.31 44.73
C GLN A 340 1.81 -5.11 46.13
N GLN A 341 1.62 -3.93 46.74
CA GLN A 341 2.10 -3.68 48.10
C GLN A 341 1.45 -4.62 49.11
N THR A 342 0.15 -4.89 48.98
CA THR A 342 -0.56 -5.85 49.84
C THR A 342 0.00 -7.26 49.68
N ALA A 343 0.27 -7.70 48.45
CA ALA A 343 0.88 -9.01 48.20
C ALA A 343 2.31 -9.12 48.75
N LEU A 344 3.08 -8.04 48.68
CA LEU A 344 4.43 -7.97 49.26
C LEU A 344 4.40 -8.03 50.79
N ASN A 345 3.44 -7.36 51.43
CA ASN A 345 3.27 -7.38 52.88
C ASN A 345 2.94 -8.77 53.44
N LEU A 346 2.46 -9.71 52.61
CA LEU A 346 2.20 -11.10 53.00
C LEU A 346 3.44 -12.00 52.90
N LYS A 347 4.54 -11.53 52.32
CA LYS A 347 5.79 -12.30 52.23
C LYS A 347 6.59 -12.15 53.54
N ALA A 348 7.29 -13.20 53.94
CA ALA A 348 8.22 -13.13 55.04
C ALA A 348 9.54 -12.46 54.61
N ASN A 349 10.19 -11.73 55.51
CA ASN A 349 11.49 -11.11 55.25
C ASN A 349 12.56 -12.18 54.98
N LEU A 350 13.50 -11.87 54.07
CA LEU A 350 14.62 -12.78 53.77
C LEU A 350 15.53 -12.99 54.98
N ALA A 351 15.86 -11.90 55.68
CA ALA A 351 16.63 -11.94 56.91
C ALA A 351 15.69 -12.06 58.11
N SER A 352 15.91 -13.08 58.95
CA SER A 352 15.15 -13.33 60.18
C SER A 352 13.63 -13.29 59.98
N PRO A 353 13.07 -14.15 59.10
CA PRO A 353 11.63 -14.18 58.86
C PRO A 353 10.86 -14.44 60.16
N ALA A 354 9.93 -13.55 60.50
CA ALA A 354 8.88 -13.86 61.46
C ALA A 354 7.85 -14.76 60.76
N LEU A 355 7.91 -16.07 61.02
CA LEU A 355 6.93 -17.02 60.49
C LEU A 355 5.61 -16.88 61.27
N THR A 356 4.51 -16.69 60.57
CA THR A 356 3.15 -16.57 61.15
C THR A 356 2.26 -17.72 60.70
N GLY A 357 1.18 -17.99 61.44
CA GLY A 357 0.31 -19.15 61.18
C GLY A 357 0.95 -20.49 61.57
N THR A 358 0.71 -21.53 60.78
CA THR A 358 1.29 -22.88 60.95
C THR A 358 2.29 -23.17 59.83
N PRO A 359 3.56 -22.71 59.94
CA PRO A 359 4.55 -22.92 58.89
C PRO A 359 4.84 -24.41 58.68
N THR A 360 4.86 -24.84 57.43
CA THR A 360 5.23 -26.22 57.06
C THR A 360 6.69 -26.28 56.65
N ALA A 361 7.42 -27.28 57.13
CA ALA A 361 8.77 -27.61 56.67
C ALA A 361 8.85 -29.11 56.36
N PRO A 362 9.64 -29.53 55.34
CA PRO A 362 9.87 -30.95 55.07
C PRO A 362 10.40 -31.70 56.30
N THR A 363 9.93 -32.92 56.53
CA THR A 363 10.45 -33.78 57.61
C THR A 363 11.84 -34.26 57.22
N ALA A 364 12.84 -33.86 58.00
CA ALA A 364 14.22 -34.31 57.81
C ALA A 364 14.34 -35.81 58.09
N VAL A 365 15.32 -36.46 57.45
CA VAL A 365 15.70 -37.84 57.77
C VAL A 365 16.43 -37.86 59.11
N ALA A 366 16.30 -38.94 59.87
CA ALA A 366 17.02 -39.13 61.14
C ALA A 366 18.54 -38.90 60.97
N GLY A 367 19.15 -38.20 61.94
CA GLY A 367 20.57 -37.86 61.91
C GLY A 367 20.95 -36.61 61.10
N THR A 368 19.99 -35.91 60.48
CA THR A 368 20.25 -34.63 59.80
C THR A 368 20.82 -33.59 60.77
N ASN A 369 21.98 -32.99 60.44
CA ASN A 369 22.72 -32.03 61.27
C ASN A 369 23.02 -30.71 60.55
N SER A 370 22.05 -30.20 59.80
CA SER A 370 22.15 -28.95 59.04
C SER A 370 21.42 -27.79 59.72
N THR A 371 21.39 -26.63 59.07
CA THR A 371 20.63 -25.44 59.51
C THR A 371 19.14 -25.50 59.12
N GLN A 372 18.63 -26.64 58.70
CA GLN A 372 17.21 -26.85 58.37
C GLN A 372 16.32 -26.68 59.62
N ILE A 373 15.14 -26.09 59.44
CA ILE A 373 14.12 -26.01 60.51
C ILE A 373 13.65 -27.43 60.86
N ALA A 374 13.77 -27.80 62.15
CA ALA A 374 13.19 -29.04 62.67
C ALA A 374 11.66 -28.89 62.77
N ASN A 375 10.92 -29.79 62.12
CA ASN A 375 9.47 -29.85 62.25
C ASN A 375 9.03 -30.77 63.40
N THR A 376 7.76 -30.71 63.77
CA THR A 376 7.22 -31.49 64.90
C THR A 376 7.31 -32.99 64.69
N ALA A 377 7.13 -33.47 63.45
CA ALA A 377 7.24 -34.90 63.12
C ALA A 377 8.66 -35.44 63.36
N PHE A 378 9.70 -34.69 62.95
CA PHE A 378 11.09 -35.06 63.18
C PHE A 378 11.41 -35.16 64.69
N VAL A 379 10.97 -34.18 65.49
CA VAL A 379 11.21 -34.17 66.94
C VAL A 379 10.50 -35.34 67.63
N ALA A 380 9.26 -35.63 67.26
CA ALA A 380 8.51 -36.76 67.83
C ALA A 380 9.19 -38.11 67.52
N SER A 381 9.63 -38.31 66.27
CA SER A 381 10.37 -39.52 65.88
C SER A 381 11.72 -39.62 66.60
N ALA A 382 12.45 -38.52 66.74
CA ALA A 382 13.73 -38.50 67.44
C ALA A 382 13.56 -38.86 68.94
N LEU A 383 12.52 -38.35 69.59
CA LEU A 383 12.21 -38.69 70.98
C LEU A 383 11.83 -40.16 71.14
N ALA A 384 10.97 -40.69 70.26
CA ALA A 384 10.61 -42.11 70.28
C ALA A 384 11.83 -43.02 70.07
N ALA A 385 12.72 -42.65 69.14
CA ALA A 385 13.97 -43.37 68.91
C ALA A 385 14.92 -43.28 70.12
N LEU A 386 14.99 -42.14 70.81
CA LEU A 386 15.78 -41.99 72.03
C LEU A 386 15.28 -42.91 73.14
N VAL A 387 13.96 -42.97 73.36
CA VAL A 387 13.35 -43.88 74.34
C VAL A 387 13.65 -45.35 74.00
N ALA A 388 13.54 -45.73 72.73
CA ALA A 388 13.80 -47.10 72.27
C ALA A 388 15.29 -47.47 72.16
N SER A 389 16.21 -46.51 72.18
CA SER A 389 17.65 -46.73 72.02
C SER A 389 18.39 -46.95 73.34
N ALA A 390 17.69 -46.89 74.48
CA ALA A 390 18.28 -47.28 75.75
C ALA A 390 18.66 -48.77 75.68
N PRO A 391 19.90 -49.17 76.03
CA PRO A 391 20.26 -50.58 76.13
C PRO A 391 19.24 -51.31 77.01
N GLY A 392 18.79 -52.52 76.65
CA GLY A 392 17.94 -53.29 77.57
C GLY A 392 18.75 -53.60 78.83
N THR A 393 18.43 -53.04 80.00
CA THR A 393 19.18 -52.82 81.25
C THR A 393 19.00 -51.36 81.68
N LEU A 394 18.77 -50.45 80.72
CA LEU A 394 18.49 -49.03 80.88
C LEU A 394 17.12 -48.64 80.31
N ASP A 395 16.50 -49.44 79.43
CA ASP A 395 15.06 -49.33 79.05
C ASP A 395 14.14 -49.87 80.17
N THR A 396 14.41 -49.43 81.39
CA THR A 396 13.85 -49.99 82.62
C THR A 396 12.33 -49.93 82.65
N LEU A 397 11.70 -48.89 82.09
CA LEU A 397 10.24 -48.79 82.13
C LEU A 397 9.56 -49.78 81.19
N ASN A 398 10.11 -50.01 79.99
CA ASN A 398 9.58 -51.01 79.06
C ASN A 398 9.88 -52.43 79.53
N GLU A 399 11.06 -52.67 80.11
CA GLU A 399 11.43 -53.96 80.70
C GLU A 399 10.57 -54.29 81.92
N LEU A 400 10.30 -53.32 82.80
CA LEU A 400 9.37 -53.52 83.92
C LEU A 400 7.94 -53.76 83.43
N ALA A 401 7.45 -53.02 82.42
CA ALA A 401 6.12 -53.23 81.86
C ALA A 401 5.97 -54.64 81.27
N ALA A 402 6.93 -55.06 80.43
CA ALA A 402 6.96 -56.39 79.84
C ALA A 402 7.14 -57.51 80.89
N ALA A 403 8.00 -57.31 81.90
CA ALA A 403 8.18 -58.28 82.99
C ALA A 403 6.93 -58.46 83.87
N LEU A 404 6.08 -57.44 83.94
CA LEU A 404 4.76 -57.48 84.58
C LEU A 404 3.65 -57.92 83.62
N GLY A 405 4.00 -58.35 82.40
CA GLY A 405 3.07 -58.86 81.39
C GLY A 405 2.18 -57.78 80.76
N ASP A 406 2.64 -56.53 80.76
CA ASP A 406 1.86 -55.35 80.33
C ASP A 406 0.48 -55.27 81.00
N ASP A 407 0.36 -55.77 82.24
CA ASP A 407 -0.93 -55.88 82.94
C ASP A 407 -1.32 -54.54 83.62
N PRO A 408 -2.35 -53.82 83.12
CA PRO A 408 -2.80 -52.58 83.74
C PRO A 408 -3.41 -52.79 85.15
N ASN A 409 -3.71 -54.04 85.54
CA ASN A 409 -4.29 -54.40 86.83
C ASN A 409 -3.40 -55.38 87.60
N PHE A 410 -2.07 -55.30 87.45
CA PHE A 410 -1.09 -56.21 88.06
C PHE A 410 -1.39 -56.56 89.54
N ALA A 411 -1.75 -55.56 90.36
CA ALA A 411 -2.09 -55.76 91.78
C ALA A 411 -3.29 -56.69 91.98
N THR A 412 -4.34 -56.56 91.15
CA THR A 412 -5.52 -57.42 91.19
C THR A 412 -5.19 -58.83 90.71
N SER A 413 -4.42 -58.96 89.63
CA SER A 413 -4.00 -60.27 89.10
C SER A 413 -3.18 -61.07 90.11
N MET A 414 -2.22 -60.43 90.79
CA MET A 414 -1.43 -61.07 91.82
C MET A 414 -2.28 -61.46 93.04
N THR A 415 -3.22 -60.59 93.45
CA THR A 415 -4.16 -60.88 94.54
C THR A 415 -5.01 -62.12 94.22
N ASN A 416 -5.51 -62.23 93.00
CA ASN A 416 -6.30 -63.37 92.54
C ASN A 416 -5.47 -64.67 92.51
N GLN A 417 -4.23 -64.62 92.03
CA GLN A 417 -3.34 -65.79 92.02
C GLN A 417 -2.98 -66.29 93.42
N LEU A 418 -2.77 -65.37 94.36
CA LEU A 418 -2.48 -65.71 95.75
C LEU A 418 -3.70 -66.30 96.45
N ALA A 419 -4.90 -65.81 96.15
CA ALA A 419 -6.17 -66.32 96.69
C ALA A 419 -6.52 -67.76 96.26
N LEU A 420 -5.83 -68.31 95.24
CA LEU A 420 -5.98 -69.71 94.82
C LEU A 420 -5.05 -70.68 95.58
N LYS A 421 -4.21 -70.18 96.50
CA LYS A 421 -3.36 -71.05 97.34
C LYS A 421 -4.18 -71.61 98.51
N THR A 422 -4.00 -72.90 98.78
CA THR A 422 -4.60 -73.62 99.90
C THR A 422 -4.14 -73.05 101.24
N ASP A 423 -5.09 -72.78 102.13
CA ASP A 423 -4.86 -72.29 103.49
C ASP A 423 -4.76 -73.46 104.49
N LYS A 424 -4.17 -73.19 105.66
CA LYS A 424 -3.97 -74.20 106.71
C LYS A 424 -4.37 -73.69 108.08
N TYR A 425 -5.25 -74.43 108.75
CA TYR A 425 -5.56 -74.27 110.16
C TYR A 425 -4.95 -75.41 110.98
N ALA A 426 -4.48 -75.13 112.20
CA ALA A 426 -3.99 -76.18 113.08
C ALA A 426 -4.20 -75.85 114.55
N VAL A 427 -4.68 -76.83 115.31
CA VAL A 427 -5.00 -76.69 116.74
C VAL A 427 -4.63 -77.96 117.51
N SER A 428 -4.20 -77.80 118.75
CA SER A 428 -3.98 -78.94 119.65
C SER A 428 -5.25 -79.19 120.47
N ILE A 429 -5.64 -80.46 120.63
CA ILE A 429 -6.90 -80.88 121.24
C ILE A 429 -6.65 -81.98 122.28
N GLY A 430 -7.69 -82.24 123.09
CA GLY A 430 -7.67 -83.17 124.21
C GLY A 430 -7.84 -82.41 125.52
N ASP A 431 -8.73 -82.93 126.37
CA ASP A 431 -9.06 -82.37 127.69
C ASP A 431 -9.11 -83.44 128.79
N GLY A 432 -8.84 -84.71 128.44
CA GLY A 432 -8.88 -85.87 129.34
C GLY A 432 -10.28 -86.37 129.70
N SER A 433 -11.35 -85.79 129.14
CA SER A 433 -12.73 -86.06 129.57
C SER A 433 -13.75 -86.24 128.43
N THR A 434 -13.61 -85.50 127.33
CA THR A 434 -14.53 -85.57 126.19
C THR A 434 -13.99 -86.45 125.07
N THR A 435 -14.89 -87.16 124.38
CA THR A 435 -14.55 -87.99 123.21
C THR A 435 -14.85 -87.30 121.88
N THR A 436 -15.49 -86.12 121.91
CA THR A 436 -15.90 -85.38 120.72
C THR A 436 -15.42 -83.93 120.79
N PHE A 437 -14.68 -83.50 119.77
CA PHE A 437 -14.17 -82.12 119.67
C PHE A 437 -14.74 -81.47 118.41
N SER A 438 -15.34 -80.28 118.58
CA SER A 438 -15.73 -79.43 117.45
C SER A 438 -14.61 -78.43 117.17
N ILE A 439 -14.11 -78.41 115.94
CA ILE A 439 -12.98 -77.59 115.51
C ILE A 439 -13.45 -76.58 114.46
N THR A 440 -13.25 -75.30 114.75
CA THR A 440 -13.49 -74.21 113.79
C THR A 440 -12.19 -73.89 113.05
N HIS A 441 -12.10 -74.22 111.76
CA HIS A 441 -10.90 -73.98 110.94
C HIS A 441 -10.96 -72.70 110.10
N ALA A 442 -12.15 -72.12 109.90
CA ALA A 442 -12.35 -70.85 109.19
C ALA A 442 -11.78 -70.78 107.76
N LEU A 443 -11.65 -71.93 107.07
CA LEU A 443 -11.08 -71.99 105.70
C LEU A 443 -12.12 -71.71 104.61
N ASN A 444 -13.40 -71.57 104.99
CA ASN A 444 -14.54 -71.31 104.10
C ASN A 444 -14.64 -72.27 102.90
N THR A 445 -14.22 -73.52 103.11
CA THR A 445 -14.21 -74.60 102.13
C THR A 445 -14.52 -75.91 102.83
N MET A 446 -15.29 -76.78 102.15
CA MET A 446 -15.51 -78.16 102.59
C MET A 446 -14.52 -79.12 101.90
N ASP A 447 -13.77 -78.64 100.91
CA ASP A 447 -12.67 -79.41 100.30
C ASP A 447 -11.44 -79.29 101.20
N ILE A 448 -11.46 -80.10 102.26
CA ILE A 448 -10.43 -80.07 103.30
C ILE A 448 -9.80 -81.45 103.47
N THR A 449 -8.52 -81.44 103.79
CA THR A 449 -7.81 -82.60 104.33
C THR A 449 -7.56 -82.38 105.81
N VAL A 450 -8.01 -83.32 106.64
CA VAL A 450 -7.76 -83.31 108.08
C VAL A 450 -6.71 -84.35 108.44
N LEU A 451 -5.69 -83.93 109.16
CA LEU A 451 -4.63 -84.77 109.67
C LEU A 451 -4.54 -84.64 111.19
N VAL A 452 -4.76 -85.74 111.91
CA VAL A 452 -4.63 -85.81 113.37
C VAL A 452 -3.36 -86.57 113.71
N ARG A 453 -2.52 -86.01 114.59
CA ARG A 453 -1.24 -86.59 114.99
C ARG A 453 -1.01 -86.46 116.48
N GLU A 454 -0.13 -87.27 117.04
CA GLU A 454 0.36 -87.05 118.41
C GLU A 454 1.09 -85.72 118.50
N ASN A 455 0.73 -84.90 119.49
CA ASN A 455 1.32 -83.58 119.67
C ASN A 455 2.81 -83.69 120.10
N VAL A 456 3.15 -84.77 120.82
CA VAL A 456 4.52 -85.09 121.24
C VAL A 456 5.33 -85.82 120.17
N SER A 457 4.66 -86.51 119.24
CA SER A 457 5.27 -87.27 118.15
C SER A 457 4.56 -86.93 116.83
N PRO A 458 4.86 -85.77 116.22
CA PRO A 458 4.09 -85.22 115.09
C PRO A 458 4.26 -85.99 113.77
N TYR A 459 4.83 -87.19 113.78
CA TYR A 459 4.87 -88.11 112.64
C TYR A 459 3.92 -89.29 112.82
N ASN A 460 3.46 -89.53 114.05
CA ASN A 460 2.49 -90.57 114.36
C ASN A 460 1.09 -90.05 114.07
N GLN A 461 0.47 -90.59 113.02
CA GLN A 461 -0.91 -90.28 112.68
C GLN A 461 -1.86 -91.06 113.58
N VAL A 462 -2.93 -90.40 113.99
CA VAL A 462 -3.96 -90.95 114.86
C VAL A 462 -5.23 -91.02 114.04
N ILE A 463 -5.81 -92.21 113.98
CA ILE A 463 -7.09 -92.42 113.30
C ILE A 463 -8.19 -91.98 114.26
N ALA A 464 -8.98 -91.00 113.82
CA ALA A 464 -10.17 -90.52 114.50
C ALA A 464 -11.31 -90.51 113.46
N ASP A 465 -12.52 -90.80 113.90
CA ASP A 465 -13.67 -90.62 113.05
C ASP A 465 -13.90 -89.12 112.86
N MET A 466 -13.99 -88.68 111.61
CA MET A 466 -14.06 -87.28 111.25
C MET A 466 -15.34 -87.01 110.46
N GLN A 467 -16.02 -85.93 110.84
CA GLN A 467 -17.19 -85.43 110.15
C GLN A 467 -16.96 -83.96 109.76
N ILE A 468 -17.07 -83.67 108.46
CA ILE A 468 -17.16 -82.28 107.97
C ILE A 468 -18.57 -81.79 108.28
N VAL A 469 -18.68 -80.72 109.07
CA VAL A 469 -19.98 -80.20 109.53
C VAL A 469 -20.46 -79.10 108.58
N ASP A 470 -19.57 -78.16 108.25
CA ASP A 470 -19.80 -77.10 107.26
C ASP A 470 -18.44 -76.56 106.77
N ALA A 471 -18.44 -75.50 105.95
CA ALA A 471 -17.24 -74.91 105.35
C ALA A 471 -16.20 -74.37 106.34
N ASN A 472 -16.51 -74.27 107.63
CA ASN A 472 -15.62 -73.76 108.67
C ASN A 472 -15.50 -74.67 109.88
N HIS A 473 -16.23 -75.78 109.92
CA HIS A 473 -16.32 -76.63 111.10
C HIS A 473 -16.15 -78.12 110.78
N ILE A 474 -15.35 -78.80 111.59
CA ILE A 474 -15.27 -80.27 111.63
C ILE A 474 -15.54 -80.78 113.03
N LYS A 475 -15.91 -82.06 113.12
CA LYS A 475 -15.96 -82.80 114.37
C LYS A 475 -15.03 -83.99 114.31
N LEU A 476 -14.31 -84.22 115.40
CA LEU A 476 -13.45 -85.37 115.59
C LEU A 476 -13.97 -86.20 116.76
N LEU A 477 -14.11 -87.50 116.53
CA LEU A 477 -14.59 -88.46 117.50
C LEU A 477 -13.49 -89.49 117.79
N PHE A 478 -13.25 -89.73 119.07
CA PHE A 478 -12.22 -90.65 119.55
C PHE A 478 -12.84 -91.80 120.36
N GLY A 479 -12.27 -93.00 120.22
CA GLY A 479 -12.70 -94.17 120.99
C GLY A 479 -12.46 -94.06 122.51
N SER A 480 -11.56 -93.17 122.94
CA SER A 480 -11.31 -92.80 124.33
C SER A 480 -10.97 -91.30 124.45
N PRO A 481 -11.26 -90.64 125.58
CA PRO A 481 -10.93 -89.23 125.77
C PRO A 481 -9.42 -88.97 125.64
N PRO A 482 -8.96 -88.16 124.67
CA PRO A 482 -7.56 -87.78 124.57
C PRO A 482 -7.13 -86.97 125.80
N SER A 483 -5.94 -87.24 126.33
CA SER A 483 -5.33 -86.44 127.40
C SER A 483 -5.17 -84.99 126.99
N ALA A 484 -5.04 -84.08 127.97
CA ALA A 484 -4.92 -82.65 127.73
C ALA A 484 -3.84 -82.31 126.66
N GLY A 485 -4.26 -81.73 125.52
CA GLY A 485 -3.38 -81.37 124.42
C GLY A 485 -2.64 -82.52 123.72
N GLN A 486 -3.13 -83.76 123.85
CA GLN A 486 -2.47 -84.97 123.34
C GLN A 486 -2.33 -84.98 121.81
N TYR A 487 -3.29 -84.41 121.07
CA TYR A 487 -3.31 -84.48 119.61
C TYR A 487 -3.22 -83.12 118.95
N ARG A 488 -2.55 -83.06 117.80
CA ARG A 488 -2.51 -81.91 116.90
C ARG A 488 -3.37 -82.21 115.68
N VAL A 489 -4.38 -81.40 115.48
CA VAL A 489 -5.23 -81.40 114.29
C VAL A 489 -4.69 -80.37 113.31
N VAL A 490 -4.56 -80.76 112.06
CA VAL A 490 -4.26 -79.86 110.94
C VAL A 490 -5.38 -80.02 109.93
N VAL A 491 -6.01 -78.91 109.55
CA VAL A 491 -6.99 -78.83 108.49
C VAL A 491 -6.38 -77.99 107.38
N THR A 492 -6.35 -78.52 106.16
CA THR A 492 -5.80 -77.85 104.98
C THR A 492 -6.88 -77.82 103.92
N GLY A 493 -7.16 -76.66 103.30
CA GLY A 493 -8.28 -76.48 102.38
C GLY A 493 -8.18 -75.24 101.50
#